data_AF-A0AAW6WAH2-F1
#
_entry.id   AF-A0AAW6WAH2-F1
#
_cell.length_a   1.000
_cell.length_b   1.000
_cell.length_c   1.000
_cell.angle_alpha   90.00
_cell.angle_beta   90.00
_cell.angle_gamma   90.00
#
_symmetry.space_group_name_H-M   'P 1'
#
loop_
_entity.id
_entity.type
_entity.pdbx_description
1 polymer ?
#
loop_
_entity_poly.entity_id
_entity_poly.type
_entity_poly.pdbx_seq_one_letter_code
_entity_poly.pdbx_strand_id
1 'polypeptide(L)' 'MTNTNATNLRKNLFSYLDSAINYNDVINVNTKKGNVIIISEAEYNGLLETLYLLSSQGMRERVEEARNATEDDYEVFEW' A
#
# COMPACT_ATOMS: atom_id res chain seq x y z
N MET A 1 10.25 2.57 -4.88
CA MET A 1 9.60 3.02 -6.12
C MET A 1 10.61 3.00 -7.24
N THR A 2 10.41 2.10 -8.20
CA THR A 2 11.29 1.89 -9.36
C THR A 2 10.67 2.50 -10.60
N ASN A 3 11.46 3.23 -11.39
CA ASN A 3 11.01 3.82 -12.67
C ASN A 3 11.57 3.02 -13.85
N THR A 4 10.72 2.68 -14.81
CA THR A 4 11.10 1.94 -16.02
C THR A 4 10.26 2.38 -17.23
N ASN A 5 10.63 1.92 -18.42
CA ASN A 5 9.81 2.10 -19.63
C ASN A 5 9.22 0.76 -20.08
N ALA A 6 8.20 0.80 -20.95
CA ALA A 6 7.54 -0.41 -21.44
C ALA A 6 8.50 -1.44 -22.06
N THR A 7 9.58 -1.00 -22.74
CA THR A 7 10.55 -1.90 -23.36
C THR A 7 11.40 -2.63 -22.33
N ASN A 8 11.87 -1.93 -21.29
CA ASN A 8 12.66 -2.51 -20.21
C ASN A 8 11.81 -3.37 -19.29
N LEU A 9 10.57 -2.95 -18.98
CA LEU A 9 9.60 -3.77 -18.27
C LEU A 9 9.40 -5.10 -18.98
N ARG A 10 9.17 -5.09 -20.30
CA ARG A 10 8.96 -6.34 -21.06
C ARG A 10 10.17 -7.28 -20.99
N LYS A 11 11.39 -6.74 -21.02
CA LYS A 11 12.63 -7.54 -20.96
C LYS A 11 12.83 -8.21 -19.59
N ASN A 12 12.44 -7.54 -18.52
CA ASN A 12 12.70 -7.97 -17.14
C ASN A 12 11.40 -8.20 -16.34
N LEU A 13 10.33 -8.60 -17.01
CA LEU A 13 8.96 -8.60 -16.44
C LEU A 13 8.89 -9.37 -15.12
N PHE A 14 9.41 -10.61 -15.08
CA PHE A 14 9.35 -11.44 -13.89
C PHE A 14 10.11 -10.83 -12.70
N SER A 15 11.32 -10.31 -12.92
CA SER A 15 12.09 -9.64 -11.86
C SER A 15 11.34 -8.45 -11.28
N TYR A 16 10.65 -7.68 -12.11
CA TYR A 16 9.83 -6.56 -11.66
C TYR A 16 8.62 -7.05 -10.85
N LEU A 17 7.92 -8.09 -11.31
CA LEU A 17 6.79 -8.66 -10.56
C LEU A 17 7.23 -9.21 -9.20
N ASP A 18 8.36 -9.94 -9.15
CA ASP A 18 8.95 -10.44 -7.92
C ASP A 18 9.30 -9.30 -6.96
N SER A 19 9.83 -8.19 -7.48
CA SER A 19 10.12 -7.00 -6.66
C SER A 19 8.86 -6.37 -6.08
N ALA A 20 7.78 -6.27 -6.86
CA ALA A 20 6.51 -5.75 -6.39
C ALA A 20 5.89 -6.65 -5.31
N ILE A 21 5.94 -7.97 -5.49
CA ILE A 21 5.32 -8.94 -4.58
C ILE A 21 6.12 -9.10 -3.27
N ASN A 22 7.43 -9.28 -3.35
CA ASN A 22 8.24 -9.66 -2.18
C ASN A 22 8.74 -8.47 -1.38
N TYR A 23 8.87 -7.30 -2.01
CA TYR A 23 9.46 -6.11 -1.37
C TYR A 23 8.50 -4.91 -1.35
N ASN A 24 7.24 -5.11 -1.73
CA ASN A 24 6.24 -4.04 -1.88
C ASN A 24 6.76 -2.87 -2.73
N ASP A 25 7.61 -3.16 -3.73
CA ASP A 25 8.14 -2.09 -4.58
C ASP A 25 7.09 -1.61 -5.58
N VAL A 26 6.91 -0.30 -5.63
CA VAL A 26 5.99 0.36 -6.57
C VAL A 26 6.73 0.63 -7.88
N ILE A 27 6.23 0.08 -8.99
CA ILE A 27 6.90 0.22 -10.28
C ILE A 27 6.13 1.18 -11.17
N ASN A 28 6.77 2.29 -11.51
CA ASN A 28 6.25 3.27 -12.44
C ASN A 28 6.77 3.00 -13.86
N VAL A 29 5.85 2.76 -14.79
CA VAL A 29 6.13 2.40 -16.17
C VAL A 29 5.75 3.56 -17.08
N ASN A 30 6.75 4.22 -17.65
CA ASN A 30 6.56 5.29 -18.61
C ASN A 30 6.26 4.74 -20.01
N THR A 31 5.21 5.26 -20.63
CA THR A 31 4.83 4.98 -22.03
C THR A 31 4.62 6.29 -22.79
N LYS A 32 4.50 6.21 -24.13
CA LYS A 32 4.20 7.38 -24.96
C LYS A 32 2.83 8.01 -24.68
N LYS A 33 1.91 7.27 -24.06
CA LYS A 33 0.53 7.70 -23.77
C LYS A 33 0.33 8.16 -22.33
N GLY A 34 1.35 8.03 -21.47
CA GLY A 34 1.26 8.26 -20.04
C GLY A 34 1.93 7.17 -19.23
N ASN A 35 1.73 7.21 -17.92
CA ASN A 35 2.38 6.33 -16.96
C ASN A 35 1.40 5.30 -16.39
N VAL A 36 1.92 4.13 -16.05
CA VAL A 36 1.17 3.08 -15.35
C VAL A 36 1.94 2.71 -14.09
N ILE A 37 1.22 2.47 -13.00
CA ILE A 37 1.81 1.98 -11.75
C ILE A 37 1.48 0.49 -11.60
N ILE A 38 2.49 -0.32 -11.30
CA ILE A 38 2.35 -1.72 -10.93
C ILE A 38 2.69 -1.83 -9.43
N ILE A 39 1.78 -2.45 -8.68
CA ILE A 39 1.91 -2.78 -7.26
C ILE A 39 1.46 -4.22 -7.06
N SER A 40 1.81 -4.81 -5.91
CA SER A 40 1.27 -6.12 -5.53
C SER A 40 -0.23 -6.03 -5.28
N GLU A 41 -0.91 -7.17 -5.43
CA GLU A 41 -2.34 -7.28 -5.10
C GLU A 41 -2.60 -6.96 -3.62
N ALA A 42 -1.70 -7.40 -2.73
CA ALA A 42 -1.80 -7.11 -1.31
C ALA A 42 -1.78 -5.60 -1.03
N GLU A 43 -0.86 -4.87 -1.68
CA GLU A 43 -0.76 -3.42 -1.53
C GLU A 43 -1.98 -2.71 -2.12
N TYR A 44 -2.48 -3.17 -3.28
CA TYR A 44 -3.70 -2.63 -3.88
C TYR A 44 -4.93 -2.79 -2.96
N ASN A 45 -5.11 -3.98 -2.39
CA ASN A 45 -6.20 -4.25 -1.45
C ASN A 45 -6.05 -3.43 -0.16
N GLY A 46 -4.83 -3.30 0.37
CA GLY A 46 -4.54 -2.47 1.53
C GLY A 46 -4.86 -0.99 1.31
N LEU A 47 -4.56 -0.45 0.12
CA LEU A 47 -4.94 0.91 -0.26
C LEU A 47 -6.46 1.08 -0.33
N LEU A 48 -7.17 0.14 -0.97
CA LEU A 48 -8.63 0.18 -1.04
C LEU A 48 -9.28 0.11 0.34
N GLU A 49 -8.80 -0.77 1.21
CA GLU A 49 -9.33 -0.92 2.57
C GLU A 49 -9.07 0.34 3.40
N THR A 50 -7.87 0.92 3.29
CA THR A 50 -7.55 2.20 3.95
C THR A 50 -8.49 3.31 3.49
N LEU A 51 -8.73 3.43 2.18
CA LEU A 51 -9.67 4.41 1.64
C LEU A 51 -11.09 4.16 2.12
N TYR A 52 -11.51 2.89 2.19
CA TYR A 52 -12.83 2.51 2.71
C TYR A 52 -12.99 2.92 4.17
N LEU A 53 -12.03 2.57 5.04
CA LEU A 53 -12.05 2.94 6.45
C LEU A 53 -12.08 4.46 6.63
N LEU A 54 -11.25 5.20 5.89
CA LEU A 54 -11.21 6.67 5.97
C LEU A 54 -12.48 7.35 5.42
N SER A 55 -13.23 6.69 4.55
CA SER A 55 -14.50 7.22 4.03
C SER A 55 -15.64 7.14 5.06
N SER A 56 -15.50 6.31 6.09
CA SER A 56 -16.50 6.14 7.14
C SER A 56 -16.42 7.29 8.15
N GLN A 57 -17.57 7.92 8.43
CA GLN A 57 -17.67 9.05 9.36
C GLN A 57 -17.20 8.63 10.76
N GLY A 58 -16.24 9.37 11.34
CA GLY A 58 -15.73 9.08 12.68
C GLY A 58 -14.66 7.99 12.74
N MET A 59 -14.46 7.21 11.66
CA MET A 59 -13.50 6.10 11.67
C MET A 59 -12.07 6.60 11.66
N ARG A 60 -11.79 7.64 10.88
CA ARG A 60 -10.47 8.28 10.85
C ARG A 60 -10.06 8.75 12.25
N GLU A 61 -10.96 9.44 12.95
CA GLU A 61 -10.71 9.97 14.29
C GLU A 61 -10.42 8.83 15.27
N ARG A 62 -11.23 7.77 15.24
CA ARG A 62 -11.03 6.58 16.09
C ARG A 62 -9.71 5.86 15.85
N VAL A 63 -9.28 5.75 14.58
CA VAL A 63 -7.99 5.15 14.24
C VAL A 63 -6.83 6.02 14.72
N GLU A 64 -6.96 7.35 14.61
CA GLU A 64 -5.96 8.30 15.11
C GLU A 64 -5.88 8.32 16.65
N GLU A 65 -7.02 8.27 17.34
CA GLU A 65 -7.10 8.10 18.80
C GLU A 65 -6.41 6.81 19.23
N ALA A 66 -6.75 5.67 18.61
CA ALA A 66 -6.13 4.38 18.92
C ALA A 66 -4.61 4.37 18.66
N ARG A 67 -4.13 5.09 17.63
CA ARG A 67 -2.69 5.20 17.34
C ARG A 67 -1.93 6.01 18.40
N ASN A 68 -2.60 6.96 19.05
CA ASN A 68 -2.00 7.82 20.07
C ASN A 68 -2.24 7.33 21.50
N ALA A 69 -3.05 6.28 21.68
CA ALA A 69 -3.36 5.71 22.98
C ALA A 69 -2.09 5.18 23.67
N THR A 70 -1.96 5.48 24.96
CA THR A 70 -0.84 5.04 25.80
C THR A 70 -1.26 3.85 26.67
N GLU A 71 -0.31 3.26 27.40
CA GLU A 71 -0.61 2.15 28.33
C GLU A 71 -1.69 2.51 29.37
N ASP A 72 -1.82 3.79 29.72
CA ASP A 72 -2.85 4.29 30.65
C ASP A 72 -4.28 4.21 30.08
N ASP A 73 -4.43 4.12 28.76
CA ASP A 73 -5.73 4.04 28.08
C ASP A 73 -6.28 2.60 27.98
N TYR A 74 -5.50 1.60 28.42
CA TYR A 74 -5.89 0.18 28.37
C TYR A 74 -6.11 -0.38 29.78
N GLU A 75 -7.24 -1.06 29.97
CA GLU A 75 -7.44 -1.87 31.17
C GLU A 75 -6.76 -3.23 31.01
N VAL A 76 -5.80 -3.53 31.89
CA VAL A 76 -5.20 -4.86 31.98
C VAL A 76 -6.23 -5.80 32.58
N PHE A 77 -6.79 -6.67 31.73
CA PHE A 77 -7.62 -7.78 32.18
C PHE A 77 -6.73 -8.90 32.73
N GLU A 78 -6.75 -9.11 34.06
CA GLU A 78 -6.22 -10.32 34.67
C GLU A 78 -7.28 -11.44 34.58
N TRP A 79 -6.93 -12.51 33.87
CA TRP A 79 -7.74 -13.74 33.79
C TRP A 79 -7.48 -14.67 34.97
#